data_AF-A0A834IU90-F1
#
_entry.id   AF-A0A834IU90-F1
#
_cell.length_a   1.000
_cell.length_b   1.000
_cell.length_c   1.000
_cell.angle_alpha   90.00
_cell.angle_beta   90.00
_cell.angle_gamma   90.00
#
_symmetry.space_group_name_H-M   'P 1'
#
loop_
_entity.id
_entity.type
_entity.pdbx_description
1 polymer ?
#
loop_
_entity_poly.entity_id
_entity_poly.type
_entity_poly.pdbx_seq_one_letter_code
_entity_poly.pdbx_strand_id
1 'polypeptide(L)' 'MADYSWRTRTFRQSIVGKIGEAVRKSGMRTPKNSKEMEKHIFQQAKNQEEYLILVARLIIHIRDMRSRL' A
#
# COMPACT_ATOMS: atom_id res chain seq x y z
N MET A 1 22.30 7.57 8.78
CA MET A 1 21.69 6.33 9.30
C MET A 1 20.74 5.80 8.23
N ALA A 2 20.88 4.53 7.87
CA ALA A 2 20.56 3.99 6.54
C ALA A 2 19.07 4.02 6.15
N ASP A 3 18.78 4.67 5.02
CA ASP A 3 17.51 4.64 4.27
C ASP A 3 17.33 3.31 3.51
N TYR A 4 17.58 2.17 4.17
CA TYR A 4 17.43 0.83 3.59
C TYR A 4 16.32 0.01 4.26
N SER A 5 15.68 0.57 5.28
CA SER A 5 14.64 -0.07 6.08
C SER A 5 13.36 -0.40 5.29
N TRP A 6 13.16 0.20 4.11
CA TRP A 6 11.94 0.01 3.32
C TRP A 6 11.81 -1.40 2.71
N ARG A 7 12.94 -2.07 2.43
CA ARG A 7 12.94 -3.46 1.92
C ARG A 7 12.76 -4.49 3.04
N THR A 8 12.85 -4.08 4.31
CA THR A 8 12.75 -4.99 5.44
C THR A 8 11.33 -5.53 5.56
N ARG A 9 11.22 -6.81 5.93
CA ARG A 9 9.93 -7.49 6.10
C ARG A 9 9.00 -6.75 7.06
N THR A 10 9.55 -6.18 8.14
CA THR A 10 8.80 -5.41 9.15
C THR A 10 8.17 -4.16 8.55
N PHE A 11 8.92 -3.42 7.73
CA PHE A 11 8.42 -2.22 7.07
C PHE A 11 7.31 -2.55 6.08
N ARG A 12 7.56 -3.55 5.21
CA ARG A 12 6.55 -4.05 4.27
C ARG A 12 5.28 -4.51 4.97
N GLN A 13 5.39 -5.21 6.11
CA GLN A 13 4.22 -5.59 6.92
C GLN A 13 3.44 -4.38 7.45
N SER A 14 4.13 -3.35 7.92
CA SER A 14 3.49 -2.09 8.34
C SER A 14 2.70 -1.46 7.17
N ILE A 15 3.26 -1.46 5.97
CA ILE A 15 2.62 -0.94 4.75
C ILE A 15 1.41 -1.78 4.35
N VAL A 16 1.52 -3.11 4.35
CA VAL A 16 0.40 -4.04 4.15
C VAL A 16 -0.73 -3.73 5.12
N GLY A 17 -0.40 -3.49 6.39
CA GLY A 17 -1.37 -3.10 7.42
C GLY A 17 -2.10 -1.80 7.05
N LYS A 18 -1.36 -0.76 6.65
CA LYS A 18 -1.93 0.53 6.22
C LYS A 18 -2.85 0.40 5.00
N ILE A 19 -2.47 -0.42 4.01
CA ILE A 19 -3.30 -0.71 2.84
C ILE A 19 -4.59 -1.44 3.29
N GLY A 20 -4.47 -2.45 4.15
CA GLY A 20 -5.61 -3.20 4.66
C GLY A 20 -6.59 -2.35 5.46
N GLU A 21 -6.09 -1.43 6.28
CA GLU A 21 -6.93 -0.44 6.96
C GLU A 21 -7.63 0.50 5.98
N ALA A 22 -6.94 0.96 4.93
CA ALA A 22 -7.53 1.82 3.91
C ALA A 22 -8.65 1.11 3.15
N VAL A 23 -8.45 -0.16 2.76
CA VAL A 23 -9.46 -0.99 2.10
C VAL A 23 -10.65 -1.24 3.03
N ARG A 24 -10.41 -1.59 4.30
CA ARG A 24 -11.48 -1.79 5.29
C ARG A 24 -12.29 -0.50 5.50
N LYS A 25 -11.63 0.66 5.60
CA LYS A 25 -12.29 1.98 5.74
C LYS A 25 -13.04 2.43 4.49
N SER A 26 -12.58 1.98 3.32
CA SER A 26 -13.21 2.22 2.02
C SER A 26 -14.49 1.40 1.86
N GLY A 27 -14.58 0.22 2.48
CA GLY A 27 -15.69 -0.71 2.27
C GLY A 27 -15.58 -1.48 0.95
N MET A 28 -14.46 -1.35 0.23
CA MET A 28 -14.14 -2.12 -0.97
C MET A 28 -14.18 -3.63 -0.65
N ARG A 29 -15.20 -4.33 -1.15
CA ARG A 29 -15.30 -5.81 -1.12
C ARG A 29 -14.35 -6.49 -2.12
N THR A 30 -13.21 -5.88 -2.45
CA THR A 30 -12.29 -6.52 -3.39
C THR A 30 -11.52 -7.61 -2.66
N PRO A 31 -11.49 -8.87 -3.16
CA PRO A 31 -10.78 -9.97 -2.53
C PRO A 31 -9.24 -9.88 -2.65
N LYS A 32 -8.70 -8.76 -3.17
CA LYS A 32 -7.26 -8.56 -3.30
C LYS A 32 -6.67 -8.37 -1.91
N ASN A 33 -6.03 -9.42 -1.41
CA ASN A 33 -5.27 -9.40 -0.17
C ASN A 33 -4.29 -8.22 -0.19
N SER A 34 -4.29 -7.36 0.84
CA SER A 34 -3.41 -6.19 0.92
C SER A 34 -1.91 -6.53 0.78
N LYS A 35 -1.55 -7.78 1.07
CA LYS A 35 -0.24 -8.37 0.77
C LYS A 35 0.09 -8.40 -0.71
N GLU A 36 -0.84 -8.81 -1.56
CA GLU A 36 -0.63 -8.90 -3.01
C GLU A 36 -0.53 -7.51 -3.63
N MET A 37 -1.36 -6.56 -3.17
CA MET A 37 -1.27 -5.15 -3.58
C MET A 37 0.09 -4.53 -3.20
N GLU A 38 0.56 -4.76 -1.97
CA GLU A 38 1.89 -4.30 -1.58
C GLU A 38 3.01 -4.98 -2.37
N LYS A 39 2.91 -6.31 -2.60
CA LYS A 39 3.90 -7.07 -3.37
C LYS A 39 4.05 -6.52 -4.79
N HIS A 40 2.94 -6.15 -5.43
CA HIS A 40 2.95 -5.52 -6.76
C HIS A 40 3.66 -4.17 -6.74
N ILE A 41 3.37 -3.33 -5.73
CA ILE A 41 4.05 -2.04 -5.55
C ILE A 41 5.55 -2.25 -5.30
N PHE A 42 5.91 -3.23 -4.48
CA PHE A 42 7.30 -3.57 -4.20
C PHE A 42 8.05 -4.04 -5.46
N GLN A 43 7.38 -4.80 -6.34
CA GLN A 43 7.97 -5.23 -7.62
C GLN A 43 8.07 -4.09 -8.64
N GLN A 44 7.14 -3.14 -8.63
CA GLN A 44 7.20 -1.96 -9.49
C GLN A 44 8.22 -0.93 -9.02
N ALA A 45 8.36 -0.75 -7.70
CA ALA A 45 9.17 0.31 -7.13
C ALA A 45 10.67 0.01 -7.28
N LYS A 46 11.39 0.95 -7.91
CA LYS A 46 12.86 0.87 -8.02
C LYS A 46 13.55 1.34 -6.74
N ASN A 47 12.99 2.39 -6.11
CA ASN A 47 13.55 3.10 -4.96
C ASN A 47 12.50 3.30 -3.85
N GLN A 48 12.95 3.68 -2.65
CA GLN A 48 12.08 3.94 -1.49
C GLN A 48 11.02 5.01 -1.79
N GLU A 49 11.43 6.11 -2.43
CA GLU A 49 10.52 7.21 -2.76
C GLU A 49 9.38 6.75 -3.68
N GLU A 50 9.71 6.00 -4.73
CA GLU A 50 8.72 5.48 -5.67
C GLU A 50 7.75 4.51 -4.99
N TYR A 51 8.28 3.65 -4.11
CA TYR A 51 7.47 2.74 -3.29
C TYR A 51 6.46 3.51 -2.42
N LEU A 52 6.92 4.55 -1.72
CA LEU A 52 6.07 5.38 -0.87
C LEU A 52 5.01 6.15 -1.67
N ILE A 53 5.39 6.71 -2.83
CA ILE A 53 4.46 7.42 -3.73
C ILE A 53 3.38 6.47 -4.25
N LEU A 54 3.75 5.26 -4.67
CA LEU A 54 2.81 4.24 -5.16
C LEU A 54 1.85 3.79 -4.04
N VAL A 55 2.35 3.53 -2.83
CA VAL A 55 1.52 3.21 -1.66
C VAL A 55 0.56 4.36 -1.33
N ALA A 56 1.05 5.59 -1.28
CA ALA A 56 0.24 6.77 -0.97
C ALA A 56 -0.87 6.96 -2.01
N ARG A 57 -0.53 6.89 -3.30
CA ARG A 57 -1.51 6.93 -4.40
C ARG A 57 -2.55 5.82 -4.28
N LEU A 58 -2.13 4.60 -3.97
CA LEU A 58 -3.04 3.48 -3.79
C LEU A 58 -4.02 3.73 -2.65
N ILE A 59 -3.54 4.17 -1.48
CA ILE A 59 -4.39 4.47 -0.32
C ILE A 59 -5.39 5.58 -0.62
N ILE A 60 -4.95 6.65 -1.30
CA ILE A 60 -5.84 7.76 -1.70
C ILE A 60 -6.90 7.24 -2.67
N HIS A 61 -6.51 6.47 -3.67
CA HIS A 61 -7.43 5.89 -4.65
C HIS A 61 -8.48 4.98 -4.01
N ILE A 62 -8.05 4.11 -3.08
CA ILE A 62 -8.96 3.23 -2.32
C ILE A 62 -9.96 4.03 -1.50
N ARG A 63 -9.53 5.15 -0.89
CA ARG A 63 -10.42 6.04 -0.14
C ARG A 63 -11.37 6.81 -1.06
N ASP A 64 -10.88 7.31 -2.18
CA ASP A 64 -11.67 8.07 -3.16
C ASP A 64 -12.74 7.22 -3.86
N MET A 65 -12.49 5.91 -4.04
CA MET A 65 -13.48 4.96 -4.54
C MET A 65 -14.80 4.98 -3.76
N ARG A 66 -14.79 5.35 -2.48
CA ARG A 66 -16.01 5.52 -1.67
C ARG A 66 -16.82 6.77 -2.03
N SER A 67 -16.19 7.81 -2.57
CA SER A 67 -16.83 9.10 -2.87
C SER A 67 -17.66 9.09 -4.16
N ARG A 68 -17.68 7.97 -4.92
CA ARG A 68 -18.47 7.80 -6.14
C ARG A 68 -19.70 6.89 -5.97
N LEU A 69 -19.97 6.45 -4.75
CA LEU A 69 -21.20 5.76 -4.34
C LEU A 69 -22.08 6.72 -3.54
#